data_AF-F0IFH2-F1
#
_entry.id   AF-F0IFH2-F1
#
_cell.length_a   1.000
_cell.length_b   1.000
_cell.length_c   1.000
_cell.angle_alpha   90.00
_cell.angle_beta   90.00
_cell.angle_gamma   90.00
#
_symmetry.space_group_name_H-M   'P 1'
#
loop_
_entity.id
_entity.type
_entity.pdbx_description
1 polymer ?
#
loop_
_entity_poly.entity_id
_entity_poly.type
_entity_poly.pdbx_seq_one_letter_code
_entity_poly.pdbx_strand_id
1 'polypeptide(L)'
;MVKDVRPNMILLSRIVMISLVGIIVLSLLLLFSSISDKDYSLERNIDNHRIGVSNFYNYKGKIYVAIPGSGHVEIPEADPLTFEVFSQNNNARQIGWDKSHVFCGDEIIPHLRTPITSLGNDLFTDGKMTYYCAWNTESKESFAISSIIGQILYILHLNKKPTYYYHPIKLMADDGRKFFSIKSSPFISTDGSSFYYQGERIEGAKDSLFPIVSLKDYQDKLKHSITSTSDSHYFSNGKQVFYKTKLLDIPYRNDLVTGSFSSWGSFEILYSLNGGKIFIDGKDLNPDTSPYHLLTLSDTYSEHVFFTNKNGVYFYDNENKKARKASSENVFKNYKEIEEGYFSNGEDLLFFLSDEKWGRRRNPGLKSYTTKVCMLQTQAKGTWHKWEEAGNLPIWQKGNEWYFLDYNGIRQGIKEGVYRITNKETFNARTEKEGFFYSSKVEKMINEGIFVPANYQVLFKAKTQLADKFSSDLLWILLIVVVIGLSTYFLLKKFNFNTDPFILEENTLRINNFIGKRYPIYDIHNVLFSIGERGQNGLIGKMKIISRNGKTSSEYRFLSNLFVLSDTEEAITKKIKELQKELARRGIQSQLLKE
;
A
#
# COMPACT_ATOMS: atom_id res chain seq x y z
N MET A 1 -43.37 -27.82 -37.26
CA MET A 1 -41.88 -27.91 -37.19
C MET A 1 -41.35 -26.54 -36.80
N VAL A 2 -40.96 -26.37 -35.55
CA VAL A 2 -40.37 -25.11 -35.06
C VAL A 2 -38.99 -24.99 -35.69
N LYS A 3 -38.78 -23.96 -36.51
CA LYS A 3 -37.51 -23.67 -37.15
C LYS A 3 -36.52 -23.35 -36.03
N ASP A 4 -35.44 -24.12 -35.91
CA ASP A 4 -34.35 -23.84 -34.96
C ASP A 4 -33.86 -22.39 -35.20
N VAL A 5 -34.23 -21.46 -34.32
CA VAL A 5 -33.93 -20.04 -34.49
C VAL A 5 -32.50 -19.82 -34.01
N ARG A 6 -31.54 -20.09 -34.90
CA ARG A 6 -30.13 -19.75 -34.65
C ARG A 6 -30.00 -18.24 -34.40
N PRO A 7 -29.33 -17.80 -33.33
CA PRO A 7 -29.11 -16.37 -33.10
C PRO A 7 -28.27 -15.79 -34.24
N ASN A 8 -28.59 -14.56 -34.65
CA ASN A 8 -28.06 -13.95 -35.86
C ASN A 8 -26.94 -12.92 -35.56
N MET A 9 -26.22 -12.49 -36.60
CA MET A 9 -25.14 -11.51 -36.44
C MET A 9 -25.63 -10.15 -35.94
N ILE A 10 -26.91 -9.81 -36.18
CA ILE A 10 -27.54 -8.61 -35.63
C ILE A 10 -27.57 -8.67 -34.10
N LEU A 11 -28.07 -9.77 -33.53
CA LEU A 11 -28.13 -9.97 -32.08
C LEU A 11 -26.74 -9.96 -31.46
N LEU A 12 -25.79 -10.66 -32.09
CA LEU A 12 -24.40 -10.68 -31.65
C LEU A 12 -23.78 -9.28 -31.61
N SER A 13 -23.92 -8.52 -32.70
CA SER A 13 -23.33 -7.19 -32.80
C SER A 13 -23.89 -6.21 -31.77
N ARG A 14 -25.17 -6.35 -31.40
CA ARG A 14 -25.79 -5.59 -30.30
C ARG A 14 -25.21 -5.97 -28.94
N ILE A 15 -25.03 -7.27 -28.66
CA ILE A 15 -24.43 -7.74 -27.41
C ILE A 15 -23.00 -7.20 -27.25
N VAL A 16 -22.20 -7.25 -28.33
CA VAL A 16 -20.82 -6.74 -28.33
C VAL A 16 -20.80 -5.22 -28.09
N MET A 17 -21.68 -4.46 -28.73
CA MET A 17 -21.76 -3.00 -28.51
C MET A 17 -22.20 -2.64 -27.09
N ILE A 18 -23.21 -3.32 -26.54
CA ILE A 18 -23.64 -3.12 -25.15
C ILE A 18 -22.48 -3.43 -24.20
N SER A 19 -21.73 -4.50 -24.46
CA SER A 19 -20.56 -4.87 -23.67
C SER A 19 -19.45 -3.82 -23.75
N LEU A 20 -19.14 -3.32 -24.95
CA LEU A 20 -18.12 -2.29 -25.16
C LEU A 20 -18.49 -0.97 -24.47
N VAL A 21 -19.75 -0.52 -24.61
CA VAL A 21 -20.27 0.67 -23.92
C VAL A 21 -20.24 0.45 -22.41
N GLY A 22 -20.62 -0.72 -21.92
CA GLY A 22 -20.52 -1.08 -20.51
C GLY A 22 -19.09 -0.99 -19.98
N ILE A 23 -18.09 -1.48 -20.74
CA ILE A 23 -16.67 -1.38 -20.39
C ILE A 23 -16.21 0.08 -20.35
N ILE A 24 -16.63 0.91 -21.31
CA ILE A 24 -16.27 2.34 -21.35
C ILE A 24 -16.89 3.07 -20.16
N VAL A 25 -18.17 2.85 -19.88
CA VAL A 25 -18.86 3.47 -18.73
C VAL A 25 -18.24 3.02 -17.41
N LEU A 26 -17.94 1.73 -17.25
CA LEU A 26 -17.25 1.21 -16.07
C LEU A 26 -15.84 1.82 -15.93
N SER A 27 -15.08 1.91 -17.01
CA SER A 27 -13.75 2.54 -17.03
C SER A 27 -13.82 4.01 -16.63
N LEU A 28 -14.82 4.76 -17.12
CA LEU A 28 -15.04 6.15 -16.74
C LEU A 28 -15.44 6.27 -15.27
N LEU A 29 -16.34 5.43 -14.76
CA LEU A 29 -16.72 5.42 -13.33
C LEU A 29 -15.50 5.14 -12.43
N LEU A 30 -14.63 4.21 -12.82
CA LEU A 30 -13.37 3.93 -12.12
C LEU A 30 -12.47 5.17 -12.09
N LEU A 31 -12.28 5.85 -13.23
CA LEU A 31 -11.47 7.07 -13.31
C LEU A 31 -12.05 8.22 -12.48
N PHE A 32 -13.38 8.40 -12.47
CA PHE A 32 -14.02 9.45 -11.67
C PHE A 32 -14.09 9.12 -10.17
N SER A 33 -14.16 7.84 -9.79
CA SER A 33 -14.13 7.42 -8.39
C SER A 33 -12.83 7.85 -7.69
N SER A 34 -11.69 7.84 -8.40
CA SER A 34 -10.41 8.34 -7.89
C SER A 34 -10.32 9.86 -7.74
N ILE A 35 -11.26 10.63 -8.30
CA ILE A 35 -11.27 12.10 -8.29
C ILE A 35 -12.31 12.64 -7.28
N SER A 36 -13.36 11.88 -6.99
CA SER A 36 -14.53 12.33 -6.20
C SER A 36 -14.37 12.20 -4.68
N ASP A 37 -13.20 11.85 -4.17
CA ASP A 37 -13.02 11.47 -2.77
C ASP A 37 -13.12 12.64 -1.76
N LYS A 38 -13.16 13.88 -2.27
CA LYS A 38 -13.22 15.09 -1.44
C LYS A 38 -14.44 15.91 -1.79
N ASP A 39 -15.46 15.87 -0.92
CA ASP A 39 -16.44 16.95 -0.85
C ASP A 39 -15.73 18.18 -0.28
N TYR A 40 -15.00 18.88 -1.15
CA TYR A 40 -14.20 20.06 -0.83
C TYR A 40 -15.03 21.16 -0.17
N SER A 41 -16.36 21.15 -0.34
CA SER A 41 -17.25 22.11 0.27
C SER A 41 -17.51 21.79 1.75
N LEU A 42 -17.72 20.52 2.10
CA LEU A 42 -17.85 20.08 3.48
C LEU A 42 -16.54 20.30 4.25
N GLU A 43 -15.45 19.75 3.73
CA GLU A 43 -14.13 19.74 4.38
C GLU A 43 -13.60 21.15 4.67
N ARG A 44 -13.94 22.16 3.84
CA ARG A 44 -13.51 23.55 4.08
C ARG A 44 -14.27 24.24 5.22
N ASN A 45 -15.52 23.84 5.47
CA ASN A 45 -16.44 24.60 6.31
C ASN A 45 -16.75 23.93 7.65
N ILE A 46 -16.51 22.62 7.76
CA ILE A 46 -16.88 21.84 8.95
C ILE A 46 -15.94 22.07 10.14
N ASP A 47 -14.68 22.45 9.93
CA ASP A 47 -13.66 22.56 10.99
C ASP A 47 -14.07 23.44 12.18
N ASN A 48 -14.83 24.53 11.92
CA ASN A 48 -15.31 25.45 12.96
C ASN A 48 -16.51 24.92 13.76
N HIS A 49 -17.01 23.72 13.45
CA HIS A 49 -18.21 23.12 14.03
C HIS A 49 -17.88 21.90 14.91
N ARG A 50 -16.62 21.78 15.33
CA ARG A 50 -16.14 20.71 16.21
C ARG A 50 -16.80 20.77 17.59
N ILE A 51 -17.22 19.62 18.11
CA ILE A 51 -17.82 19.50 19.43
C ILE A 51 -16.71 19.26 20.47
N GLY A 52 -16.41 20.28 21.26
CA GLY A 52 -15.35 20.23 22.28
C GLY A 52 -13.99 19.83 21.70
N VAL A 53 -13.26 18.97 22.42
CA VAL A 53 -11.96 18.43 21.96
C VAL A 53 -12.09 17.10 21.20
N SER A 54 -13.30 16.66 20.86
CA SER A 54 -13.57 15.33 20.27
C SER A 54 -13.25 15.24 18.77
N ASN A 55 -13.48 14.08 18.13
CA ASN A 55 -13.42 13.95 16.67
C ASN A 55 -14.79 14.20 16.00
N PHE A 56 -15.80 14.65 16.77
CA PHE A 56 -17.16 14.87 16.28
C PHE A 56 -17.46 16.34 15.98
N TYR A 57 -18.36 16.57 15.04
CA TYR A 57 -18.75 17.87 14.52
C TYR A 57 -20.27 17.96 14.37
N ASN A 58 -20.87 19.09 14.72
CA ASN A 58 -22.29 19.36 14.48
C ASN A 58 -22.44 20.42 13.39
N TYR A 59 -22.74 19.98 12.18
CA TYR A 59 -22.84 20.86 11.02
C TYR A 59 -24.20 20.70 10.33
N LYS A 60 -24.92 21.81 10.17
CA LYS A 60 -26.26 21.86 9.53
C LYS A 60 -27.27 20.85 10.12
N GLY A 61 -27.25 20.66 11.43
CA GLY A 61 -28.17 19.75 12.13
C GLY A 61 -27.89 18.27 11.87
N LYS A 62 -26.63 17.92 11.61
CA LYS A 62 -26.14 16.55 11.43
C LYS A 62 -24.85 16.37 12.20
N ILE A 63 -24.63 15.16 12.71
CA ILE A 63 -23.39 14.78 13.36
C ILE A 63 -22.44 14.12 12.34
N TYR A 64 -21.20 14.57 12.37
CA TYR A 64 -20.10 14.00 11.60
C TYR A 64 -18.97 13.59 12.53
N VAL A 65 -18.18 12.61 12.11
CA VAL A 65 -16.92 12.22 12.77
C VAL A 65 -15.76 12.30 11.78
N ALA A 66 -14.64 12.86 12.22
CA ALA A 66 -13.40 12.85 11.46
C ALA A 66 -12.67 11.52 11.67
N ILE A 67 -12.55 10.75 10.60
CA ILE A 67 -11.85 9.46 10.58
C ILE A 67 -10.58 9.60 9.72
N PRO A 68 -9.38 9.36 10.28
CA PRO A 68 -8.14 9.36 9.51
C PRO A 68 -8.26 8.48 8.26
N GLY A 69 -7.94 9.05 7.10
CA GLY A 69 -8.04 8.37 5.81
C GLY A 69 -9.45 8.30 5.19
N SER A 70 -10.53 8.61 5.93
CA SER A 70 -11.92 8.67 5.40
C SER A 70 -12.53 10.08 5.42
N GLY A 71 -11.85 11.06 6.02
CA GLY A 71 -12.33 12.44 6.15
C GLY A 71 -13.50 12.55 7.12
N HIS A 72 -14.38 13.53 6.90
CA HIS A 72 -15.61 13.67 7.68
C HIS A 72 -16.68 12.70 7.17
N VAL A 73 -17.23 11.89 8.08
CA VAL A 73 -18.25 10.87 7.83
C VAL A 73 -19.50 11.23 8.61
N GLU A 74 -20.65 11.29 7.94
CA GLU A 74 -21.95 11.53 8.58
C GLU A 74 -22.38 10.31 9.41
N ILE A 75 -22.99 10.55 10.57
CA ILE A 75 -23.62 9.53 11.43
C ILE A 75 -25.13 9.78 11.44
N PRO A 76 -25.90 9.20 10.49
CA PRO A 76 -27.34 9.45 10.38
C PRO A 76 -28.15 9.05 11.62
N GLU A 77 -27.66 8.06 12.37
CA GLU A 77 -28.31 7.53 13.56
C GLU A 77 -28.14 8.41 14.81
N ALA A 78 -27.23 9.39 14.77
CA ALA A 78 -26.94 10.27 15.89
C ALA A 78 -27.94 11.43 15.98
N ASP A 79 -28.49 11.68 17.16
CA ASP A 79 -29.34 12.84 17.43
C ASP A 79 -28.51 14.11 17.69
N PRO A 80 -28.48 15.08 16.78
CA PRO A 80 -27.65 16.29 16.90
C PRO A 80 -28.08 17.22 18.05
N LEU A 81 -29.31 17.09 18.56
CA LEU A 81 -29.82 17.94 19.64
C LEU A 81 -29.35 17.48 21.01
N THR A 82 -29.00 16.19 21.14
CA THR A 82 -28.66 15.57 22.42
C THR A 82 -27.27 14.94 22.41
N PHE A 83 -26.52 15.15 21.33
CA PHE A 83 -25.18 14.62 21.17
C PHE A 83 -24.19 15.26 22.13
N GLU A 84 -23.48 14.43 22.87
CA GLU A 84 -22.50 14.77 23.88
C GLU A 84 -21.20 14.00 23.66
N VAL A 85 -20.11 14.56 24.20
CA VAL A 85 -18.76 14.01 24.12
C VAL A 85 -18.03 14.26 25.44
N PHE A 86 -16.91 13.58 25.65
CA PHE A 86 -16.01 13.94 26.75
C PHE A 86 -15.36 15.30 26.50
N SER A 87 -15.87 16.35 27.14
CA SER A 87 -15.48 17.75 26.89
C SER A 87 -14.01 18.08 27.22
N GLN A 88 -13.36 17.32 28.09
CA GLN A 88 -11.98 17.56 28.54
C GLN A 88 -11.05 16.33 28.46
N ASN A 89 -11.49 15.22 27.86
CA ASN A 89 -10.67 14.01 27.76
C ASN A 89 -10.09 13.86 26.35
N ASN A 90 -8.85 14.31 26.16
CA ASN A 90 -8.13 14.19 24.90
C ASN A 90 -7.85 12.73 24.48
N ASN A 91 -8.00 11.76 25.36
CA ASN A 91 -7.75 10.33 25.07
C ASN A 91 -9.05 9.57 24.74
N ALA A 92 -10.18 10.27 24.62
CA ALA A 92 -11.50 9.68 24.34
C ALA A 92 -12.22 10.41 23.20
N ARG A 93 -11.46 11.00 22.26
CA ARG A 93 -12.03 11.82 21.18
C ARG A 93 -12.88 11.05 20.20
N GLN A 94 -12.64 9.74 20.11
CA GLN A 94 -13.38 8.79 19.29
C GLN A 94 -14.74 8.41 19.90
N ILE A 95 -15.05 8.80 21.14
CA ILE A 95 -16.33 8.49 21.79
C ILE A 95 -17.27 9.70 21.83
N GLY A 96 -18.50 9.48 21.40
CA GLY A 96 -19.63 10.38 21.55
C GLY A 96 -20.89 9.60 21.87
N TRP A 97 -21.94 10.25 22.35
CA TRP A 97 -23.21 9.60 22.66
C TRP A 97 -24.38 10.56 22.49
N ASP A 98 -25.57 10.02 22.28
CA ASP A 98 -26.82 10.75 22.42
C ASP A 98 -27.72 10.06 23.46
N LYS A 99 -29.01 10.41 23.52
CA LYS A 99 -29.96 9.79 24.46
C LYS A 99 -30.17 8.29 24.26
N SER A 100 -29.88 7.76 23.07
CA SER A 100 -30.21 6.40 22.67
C SER A 100 -28.98 5.53 22.43
N HIS A 101 -27.88 6.11 21.96
CA HIS A 101 -26.72 5.39 21.46
C HIS A 101 -25.41 5.95 22.00
N VAL A 102 -24.42 5.05 22.16
CA VAL A 102 -23.02 5.40 22.36
C VAL A 102 -22.26 5.02 21.09
N PHE A 103 -21.41 5.91 20.60
CA PHE A 103 -20.67 5.77 19.35
C PHE A 103 -19.17 5.67 19.61
N CYS A 104 -18.51 4.77 18.86
CA CYS A 104 -17.07 4.69 18.69
C CYS A 104 -16.76 5.01 17.22
N GLY A 105 -16.26 6.21 16.95
CA GLY A 105 -16.16 6.71 15.59
C GLY A 105 -17.56 6.84 14.96
N ASP A 106 -17.77 6.20 13.81
CA ASP A 106 -19.05 6.14 13.09
C ASP A 106 -19.93 4.94 13.46
N GLU A 107 -19.51 4.10 14.43
CA GLU A 107 -20.21 2.86 14.77
C GLU A 107 -20.87 2.92 16.15
N ILE A 108 -22.09 2.39 16.26
CA ILE A 108 -22.81 2.26 17.53
C ILE A 108 -22.21 1.09 18.33
N ILE A 109 -21.87 1.34 19.59
CA ILE A 109 -21.43 0.29 20.52
C ILE A 109 -22.67 -0.45 21.05
N PRO A 110 -22.82 -1.76 20.78
CA PRO A 110 -24.02 -2.50 21.16
C PRO A 110 -24.22 -2.56 22.68
N HIS A 111 -25.44 -2.25 23.13
CA HIS A 111 -25.89 -2.38 24.53
C HIS A 111 -25.18 -1.52 25.58
N LEU A 112 -24.18 -0.72 25.22
CA LEU A 112 -23.54 0.24 26.11
C LEU A 112 -24.46 1.45 26.30
N ARG A 113 -24.71 1.85 27.54
CA ARG A 113 -25.66 2.93 27.88
C ARG A 113 -24.98 4.11 28.55
N THR A 114 -25.66 5.26 28.57
CA THR A 114 -25.23 6.43 29.33
C THR A 114 -25.71 6.34 30.78
N PRO A 115 -24.98 6.92 31.76
CA PRO A 115 -23.73 7.65 31.61
C PRO A 115 -22.52 6.73 31.37
N ILE A 116 -21.61 7.17 30.51
CA ILE A 116 -20.37 6.43 30.21
C ILE A 116 -19.17 7.00 30.97
N THR A 117 -18.24 6.12 31.35
CA THR A 117 -16.99 6.48 32.03
C THR A 117 -15.80 5.97 31.23
N SER A 118 -14.78 6.82 31.04
CA SER A 118 -13.50 6.41 30.49
C SER A 118 -12.59 5.89 31.60
N LEU A 119 -12.05 4.68 31.43
CA LEU A 119 -11.14 4.03 32.38
C LEU A 119 -9.66 4.25 32.02
N GLY A 120 -9.36 4.96 30.93
CA GLY A 120 -8.04 5.07 30.32
C GLY A 120 -7.70 3.88 29.41
N ASN A 121 -6.65 4.02 28.61
CA ASN A 121 -6.20 3.00 27.64
C ASN A 121 -7.34 2.51 26.73
N ASP A 122 -8.12 3.45 26.19
CA ASP A 122 -9.24 3.21 25.27
C ASP A 122 -10.40 2.34 25.83
N LEU A 123 -10.49 2.20 27.16
CA LEU A 123 -11.58 1.49 27.82
C LEU A 123 -12.71 2.44 28.24
N PHE A 124 -13.93 1.99 27.98
CA PHE A 124 -15.17 2.70 28.31
C PHE A 124 -16.20 1.77 28.93
N THR A 125 -16.92 2.24 29.95
CA THR A 125 -17.90 1.43 30.67
C THR A 125 -19.12 2.24 31.11
N ASP A 126 -20.26 1.57 31.22
CA ASP A 126 -21.48 2.07 31.89
C ASP A 126 -21.70 1.42 33.27
N GLY A 127 -20.71 0.67 33.76
CA GLY A 127 -20.76 -0.10 35.01
C GLY A 127 -21.26 -1.54 34.84
N LYS A 128 -21.96 -1.87 33.76
CA LYS A 128 -22.36 -3.25 33.41
C LYS A 128 -21.55 -3.79 32.23
N MET A 129 -21.52 -3.03 31.14
CA MET A 129 -20.79 -3.33 29.93
C MET A 129 -19.45 -2.59 29.96
N THR A 130 -18.38 -3.24 29.52
CA THR A 130 -17.07 -2.61 29.28
C THR A 130 -16.62 -2.92 27.86
N TYR A 131 -16.22 -1.88 27.13
CA TYR A 131 -15.71 -1.99 25.77
C TYR A 131 -14.33 -1.36 25.64
N TYR A 132 -13.51 -1.97 24.80
CA TYR A 132 -12.35 -1.33 24.19
C TYR A 132 -12.78 -0.68 22.88
N CYS A 133 -12.49 0.61 22.70
CA CYS A 133 -12.71 1.36 21.47
C CYS A 133 -11.41 2.10 21.11
N ALA A 134 -10.67 1.56 20.16
CA ALA A 134 -9.34 2.03 19.82
C ALA A 134 -9.32 3.50 19.44
N TRP A 135 -8.31 4.24 19.89
CA TRP A 135 -8.05 5.59 19.40
C TRP A 135 -7.65 5.61 17.91
N ASN A 136 -6.74 4.71 17.53
CA ASN A 136 -6.26 4.60 16.15
C ASN A 136 -7.22 3.79 15.29
N THR A 137 -7.24 4.09 14.00
CA THR A 137 -8.06 3.37 13.03
C THR A 137 -7.27 2.30 12.28
N GLU A 138 -7.97 1.25 11.89
CA GLU A 138 -7.45 0.20 11.00
C GLU A 138 -8.16 0.28 9.64
N SER A 139 -7.47 -0.12 8.58
CA SER A 139 -8.07 -0.18 7.25
C SER A 139 -9.08 -1.32 7.19
N LYS A 140 -10.27 -1.07 6.66
CA LYS A 140 -11.21 -2.12 6.27
C LYS A 140 -10.58 -2.85 5.08
N GLU A 141 -10.18 -4.11 5.26
CA GLU A 141 -9.75 -4.97 4.15
C GLU A 141 -10.88 -5.03 3.12
N SER A 142 -10.80 -4.18 2.09
CA SER A 142 -11.78 -4.16 1.01
C SER A 142 -11.04 -4.43 -0.29
N PHE A 143 -11.37 -5.57 -0.89
CA PHE A 143 -11.14 -5.82 -2.31
C PHE A 143 -11.55 -4.57 -3.09
N ALA A 144 -10.70 -4.12 -4.01
CA ALA A 144 -10.90 -2.90 -4.79
C ALA A 144 -12.32 -2.79 -5.40
N ILE A 145 -12.95 -3.91 -5.74
CA ILE A 145 -14.27 -3.93 -6.40
C ILE A 145 -15.41 -3.51 -5.46
N SER A 146 -15.42 -3.94 -4.18
CA SER A 146 -16.54 -3.60 -3.27
C SER A 146 -16.51 -2.14 -2.85
N SER A 147 -15.32 -1.57 -2.66
CA SER A 147 -15.14 -0.13 -2.43
C SER A 147 -15.55 0.70 -3.64
N ILE A 148 -15.18 0.28 -4.85
CA ILE A 148 -15.63 0.90 -6.11
C ILE A 148 -17.16 0.88 -6.20
N ILE A 149 -17.81 -0.26 -5.97
CA ILE A 149 -19.28 -0.37 -6.01
C ILE A 149 -19.91 0.53 -4.96
N GLY A 150 -19.39 0.52 -3.73
CA GLY A 150 -19.85 1.39 -2.65
C GLY A 150 -19.77 2.88 -3.02
N GLN A 151 -18.66 3.31 -3.62
CA GLN A 151 -18.47 4.68 -4.08
C GLN A 151 -19.44 5.06 -5.21
N ILE A 152 -19.66 4.16 -6.17
CA ILE A 152 -20.64 4.38 -7.25
C ILE A 152 -22.04 4.55 -6.66
N LEU A 153 -22.44 3.68 -5.73
CA LEU A 153 -23.74 3.79 -5.06
C LEU A 153 -23.86 5.09 -4.26
N TYR A 154 -22.78 5.55 -3.61
CA TYR A 154 -22.77 6.83 -2.92
C TYR A 154 -22.96 8.02 -3.88
N ILE A 155 -22.25 8.06 -5.01
CA ILE A 155 -22.42 9.11 -6.05
C ILE A 155 -23.85 9.13 -6.58
N LEU A 156 -24.47 7.95 -6.72
CA LEU A 156 -25.86 7.81 -7.14
C LEU A 156 -26.87 8.11 -6.02
N HIS A 157 -26.41 8.50 -4.82
CA HIS A 157 -27.25 8.74 -3.63
C HIS A 157 -28.07 7.51 -3.19
N LEU A 158 -27.56 6.30 -3.51
CA LEU A 158 -28.18 5.02 -3.18
C LEU A 158 -27.56 4.36 -1.94
N ASN A 159 -26.45 4.89 -1.43
CA ASN A 159 -25.78 4.38 -0.23
C ASN A 159 -25.08 5.51 0.55
N LYS A 160 -24.71 5.25 1.80
CA LYS A 160 -23.86 6.15 2.60
C LYS A 160 -22.44 6.19 2.04
N LYS A 161 -21.70 7.24 2.40
CA LYS A 161 -20.28 7.39 2.06
C LYS A 161 -19.52 6.14 2.56
N PRO A 162 -18.76 5.44 1.70
CA PRO A 162 -17.97 4.31 2.16
C PRO A 162 -16.89 4.80 3.12
N THR A 163 -16.73 4.09 4.25
CA THR A 163 -15.61 4.30 5.17
C THR A 163 -14.52 3.28 4.88
N TYR A 164 -13.28 3.74 4.74
CA TYR A 164 -12.13 2.88 4.43
C TYR A 164 -11.36 2.47 5.68
N TYR A 165 -11.65 3.13 6.79
CA TYR A 165 -11.03 2.93 8.08
C TYR A 165 -12.11 2.85 9.16
N TYR A 166 -11.81 2.13 10.24
CA TYR A 166 -12.69 2.02 11.42
C TYR A 166 -11.87 1.99 12.69
N HIS A 167 -12.52 2.31 13.82
CA HIS A 167 -11.96 2.10 15.14
C HIS A 167 -12.27 0.66 15.58
N PRO A 168 -11.26 -0.19 15.86
CA PRO A 168 -11.50 -1.49 16.46
C PRO A 168 -12.31 -1.40 17.76
N ILE A 169 -13.44 -2.13 17.81
CA ILE A 169 -14.31 -2.24 18.99
C ILE A 169 -14.27 -3.68 19.50
N LYS A 170 -14.05 -3.87 20.80
CA LYS A 170 -14.10 -5.19 21.45
C LYS A 170 -14.90 -5.12 22.74
N LEU A 171 -15.85 -6.04 22.89
CA LEU A 171 -16.54 -6.28 24.16
C LEU A 171 -15.56 -6.92 25.14
N MET A 172 -15.33 -6.28 26.28
CA MET A 172 -14.45 -6.77 27.34
C MET A 172 -15.21 -7.58 28.38
N ALA A 173 -16.41 -7.10 28.74
CA ALA A 173 -17.29 -7.74 29.69
C ALA A 173 -18.73 -7.23 29.57
N ASP A 174 -19.69 -8.09 29.89
CA ASP A 174 -21.13 -7.83 29.94
C ASP A 174 -21.76 -8.15 31.32
N ASP A 175 -20.92 -8.54 32.29
CA ASP A 175 -21.27 -9.04 33.62
C ASP A 175 -20.97 -8.05 34.75
N GLY A 176 -20.57 -6.80 34.44
CA GLY A 176 -20.19 -5.79 35.42
C GLY A 176 -18.77 -5.95 35.98
N ARG A 177 -17.94 -6.81 35.37
CA ARG A 177 -16.53 -6.93 35.74
C ARG A 177 -15.79 -5.61 35.57
N LYS A 178 -14.99 -5.26 36.58
CA LYS A 178 -14.21 -4.01 36.61
C LYS A 178 -12.88 -4.19 35.90
N PHE A 179 -12.51 -3.19 35.10
CA PHE A 179 -11.22 -3.10 34.42
C PHE A 179 -10.46 -1.85 34.89
N PHE A 180 -9.15 -1.91 34.77
CA PHE A 180 -8.23 -0.84 35.13
C PHE A 180 -7.19 -0.68 34.02
N SER A 181 -6.86 0.57 33.70
CA SER A 181 -5.73 0.91 32.84
C SER A 181 -4.41 0.77 33.60
N ILE A 182 -3.37 0.33 32.90
CA ILE A 182 -2.02 0.25 33.45
C ILE A 182 -1.25 1.52 33.06
N LYS A 183 -0.86 2.34 34.04
CA LYS A 183 -0.20 3.64 33.77
C LYS A 183 1.14 3.54 33.03
N SER A 184 1.85 2.42 33.19
CA SER A 184 3.14 2.21 32.53
C SER A 184 3.03 1.91 31.04
N SER A 185 1.84 1.64 30.49
CA SER A 185 1.65 1.42 29.05
C SER A 185 0.27 1.89 28.59
N PRO A 186 0.17 2.62 27.46
CA PRO A 186 -1.12 3.09 26.96
C PRO A 186 -1.96 1.94 26.35
N PHE A 187 -1.37 0.75 26.17
CA PHE A 187 -2.00 -0.37 25.47
C PHE A 187 -2.55 -1.45 26.39
N ILE A 188 -2.15 -1.46 27.66
CA ILE A 188 -2.43 -2.55 28.59
C ILE A 188 -3.54 -2.20 29.56
N SER A 189 -4.48 -3.12 29.73
CA SER A 189 -5.49 -3.07 30.79
C SER A 189 -5.55 -4.39 31.55
N THR A 190 -6.22 -4.40 32.70
CA THR A 190 -6.40 -5.60 33.53
C THR A 190 -7.75 -5.59 34.22
N ASP A 191 -8.32 -6.78 34.44
CA ASP A 191 -9.46 -7.00 35.35
C ASP A 191 -9.01 -7.48 36.75
N GLY A 192 -7.71 -7.44 37.03
CA GLY A 192 -7.08 -7.97 38.24
C GLY A 192 -6.76 -9.47 38.18
N SER A 193 -7.26 -10.21 37.19
CA SER A 193 -7.01 -11.64 36.99
C SER A 193 -6.23 -11.95 35.70
N SER A 194 -6.36 -11.10 34.69
CA SER A 194 -5.69 -11.22 33.40
C SER A 194 -5.29 -9.84 32.87
N PHE A 195 -4.30 -9.82 31.99
CA PHE A 195 -3.91 -8.63 31.25
C PHE A 195 -4.44 -8.68 29.82
N TYR A 196 -4.73 -7.50 29.26
CA TYR A 196 -5.28 -7.33 27.93
C TYR A 196 -4.49 -6.26 27.19
N TYR A 197 -4.02 -6.59 25.99
CA TYR A 197 -3.42 -5.65 25.04
C TYR A 197 -4.49 -5.21 24.04
N GLN A 198 -4.85 -3.93 24.05
CA GLN A 198 -5.86 -3.36 23.13
C GLN A 198 -7.15 -4.21 23.04
N GLY A 199 -7.64 -4.61 24.21
CA GLY A 199 -8.83 -5.44 24.37
C GLY A 199 -8.65 -6.94 24.13
N GLU A 200 -7.47 -7.40 23.73
CA GLU A 200 -7.17 -8.83 23.57
C GLU A 200 -6.44 -9.39 24.77
N ARG A 201 -6.92 -10.53 25.28
CA ARG A 201 -6.31 -11.19 26.42
C ARG A 201 -4.90 -11.70 26.10
N ILE A 202 -3.97 -11.48 27.03
CA ILE A 202 -2.60 -11.99 26.96
C ILE A 202 -2.53 -13.28 27.77
N GLU A 203 -2.47 -14.42 27.08
CA GLU A 203 -2.39 -15.72 27.73
C GLU A 203 -1.03 -15.89 28.44
N GLY A 204 -1.07 -16.34 29.71
CA GLY A 204 0.13 -16.59 30.53
C GLY A 204 0.65 -15.40 31.35
N ALA A 205 0.12 -14.18 31.14
CA ALA A 205 0.39 -13.03 32.00
C ALA A 205 -0.74 -12.85 33.03
N LYS A 206 -0.53 -13.34 34.26
CA LYS A 206 -1.53 -13.24 35.36
C LYS A 206 -1.07 -12.34 36.50
N ASP A 207 0.14 -12.56 37.01
CA ASP A 207 0.59 -11.92 38.25
C ASP A 207 1.17 -10.51 38.04
N SER A 208 1.88 -10.32 36.93
CA SER A 208 2.48 -9.04 36.57
C SER A 208 2.65 -8.90 35.07
N LEU A 209 2.62 -7.67 34.59
CA LEU A 209 2.99 -7.33 33.23
C LEU A 209 3.52 -5.90 33.20
N PHE A 210 4.70 -5.71 32.63
CA PHE A 210 5.32 -4.40 32.47
C PHE A 210 5.99 -4.28 31.10
N PRO A 211 6.04 -3.08 30.51
CA PRO A 211 6.74 -2.88 29.24
C PRO A 211 8.24 -3.07 29.41
N ILE A 212 8.89 -3.63 28.39
CA ILE A 212 10.35 -3.66 28.31
C ILE A 212 10.81 -2.26 27.88
N VAL A 213 11.77 -1.71 28.62
CA VAL A 213 12.20 -0.32 28.42
C VAL A 213 13.05 -0.13 27.18
N SER A 214 12.96 1.07 26.59
CA SER A 214 13.85 1.46 25.50
C SER A 214 15.29 1.61 26.01
N LEU A 215 16.28 1.53 25.11
CA LEU A 215 17.68 1.80 25.47
C LEU A 215 17.87 3.19 26.11
N LYS A 216 17.17 4.20 25.58
CA LYS A 216 17.21 5.57 26.12
C LYS A 216 16.71 5.59 27.57
N ASP A 217 15.54 4.99 27.81
CA ASP A 217 14.98 4.91 29.16
C ASP A 217 15.82 4.01 30.08
N TYR A 218 16.49 2.99 29.55
CA TYR A 218 17.41 2.15 30.31
C TYR A 218 18.61 2.96 30.82
N GLN A 219 19.21 3.79 29.96
CA GLN A 219 20.31 4.68 30.34
C GLN A 219 19.87 5.77 31.32
N ASP A 220 18.66 6.29 31.16
CA ASP A 220 18.09 7.28 32.08
C ASP A 220 17.63 6.65 33.40
N LYS A 221 17.17 5.39 33.42
CA LYS A 221 16.84 4.62 34.64
C LYS A 221 18.04 4.42 35.55
N LEU A 222 19.24 4.29 34.98
CA LEU A 222 20.49 4.25 35.74
C LEU A 222 20.80 5.60 36.43
N LYS A 223 20.17 6.70 35.99
CA LYS A 223 20.41 8.06 36.47
C LYS A 223 19.27 8.59 37.36
N HIS A 224 18.01 8.24 37.08
CA HIS A 224 16.82 8.65 37.85
C HIS A 224 15.68 7.62 37.81
N SER A 225 14.85 7.59 38.86
CA SER A 225 13.63 6.76 38.94
C SER A 225 12.59 7.25 37.92
N ILE A 226 12.60 6.67 36.73
CA ILE A 226 11.61 7.01 35.69
C ILE A 226 10.26 6.35 35.98
N THR A 227 9.22 7.18 36.05
CA THR A 227 7.79 6.83 36.12
C THR A 227 7.09 6.99 34.76
N SER A 228 7.84 7.05 33.65
CA SER A 228 7.28 7.29 32.31
C SER A 228 6.46 6.10 31.80
N THR A 229 5.38 6.44 31.10
CA THR A 229 4.61 5.53 30.26
C THR A 229 5.49 5.13 29.06
N SER A 230 5.60 3.83 28.80
CA SER A 230 6.32 3.30 27.65
C SER A 230 5.36 3.01 26.51
N ASP A 231 5.71 3.48 25.32
CA ASP A 231 5.01 3.18 24.06
C ASP A 231 5.50 1.86 23.42
N SER A 232 6.22 1.03 24.18
CA SER A 232 6.67 -0.28 23.70
C SER A 232 5.49 -1.26 23.56
N HIS A 233 5.55 -2.08 22.51
CA HIS A 233 4.66 -3.22 22.33
C HIS A 233 5.26 -4.53 22.85
N TYR A 234 6.47 -4.51 23.42
CA TYR A 234 7.07 -5.65 24.11
C TYR A 234 6.86 -5.56 25.62
N PHE A 235 6.40 -6.67 26.20
CA PHE A 235 6.06 -6.77 27.61
C PHE A 235 6.72 -7.98 28.26
N SER A 236 6.82 -7.96 29.58
CA SER A 236 7.31 -9.08 30.37
C SER A 236 6.52 -9.23 31.66
N ASN A 237 6.37 -10.48 32.11
CA ASN A 237 5.88 -10.83 33.45
C ASN A 237 7.04 -11.17 34.42
N GLY A 238 8.28 -10.79 34.05
CA GLY A 238 9.51 -11.11 34.77
C GLY A 238 10.11 -12.48 34.43
N LYS A 239 9.44 -13.32 33.65
CA LYS A 239 9.94 -14.64 33.22
C LYS A 239 9.84 -14.85 31.71
N GLN A 240 8.72 -14.43 31.14
CA GLN A 240 8.36 -14.59 29.74
C GLN A 240 8.31 -13.22 29.05
N VAL A 241 8.57 -13.22 27.74
CA VAL A 241 8.50 -12.02 26.91
C VAL A 241 7.35 -12.14 25.93
N PHE A 242 6.58 -11.06 25.79
CA PHE A 242 5.43 -10.96 24.90
C PHE A 242 5.65 -9.82 23.92
N TYR A 243 5.20 -9.97 22.68
CA TYR A 243 4.96 -8.87 21.75
C TYR A 243 3.47 -8.79 21.51
N LYS A 244 2.84 -7.68 21.92
CA LYS A 244 1.38 -7.57 22.00
C LYS A 244 0.82 -8.74 22.84
N THR A 245 -0.03 -9.57 22.27
CA THR A 245 -0.58 -10.79 22.91
C THR A 245 0.28 -12.04 22.71
N LYS A 246 1.29 -12.00 21.84
CA LYS A 246 2.04 -13.19 21.43
C LYS A 246 3.22 -13.45 22.36
N LEU A 247 3.28 -14.64 22.94
CA LEU A 247 4.46 -15.15 23.65
C LEU A 247 5.63 -15.35 22.67
N LEU A 248 6.81 -14.84 23.02
CA LEU A 248 8.03 -15.01 22.27
C LEU A 248 8.86 -16.17 22.82
N ASP A 249 9.59 -16.84 21.93
CA ASP A 249 10.52 -17.93 22.27
C ASP A 249 11.86 -17.37 22.79
N ILE A 250 11.78 -16.65 23.91
CA ILE A 250 12.92 -16.12 24.67
C ILE A 250 12.50 -15.89 26.13
N PRO A 251 13.32 -16.27 27.13
CA PRO A 251 13.08 -15.89 28.52
C PRO A 251 13.37 -14.40 28.73
N TYR A 252 12.71 -13.81 29.73
CA TYR A 252 13.04 -12.46 30.16
C TYR A 252 14.44 -12.40 30.78
N ARG A 253 15.18 -11.34 30.44
CA ARG A 253 16.45 -10.98 31.05
C ARG A 253 16.51 -9.47 31.24
N ASN A 254 17.23 -9.02 32.27
CA ASN A 254 17.34 -7.60 32.60
C ASN A 254 18.10 -6.77 31.56
N ASP A 255 18.85 -7.41 30.67
CA ASP A 255 19.58 -6.77 29.59
C ASP A 255 18.82 -6.74 28.26
N LEU A 256 17.55 -7.18 28.25
CA LEU A 256 16.65 -6.96 27.13
C LEU A 256 16.17 -5.52 27.13
N VAL A 257 16.29 -4.87 25.97
CA VAL A 257 15.84 -3.50 25.73
C VAL A 257 15.09 -3.43 24.40
N THR A 258 14.27 -2.41 24.26
CA THR A 258 13.60 -2.09 23.00
C THR A 258 14.23 -0.90 22.30
N GLY A 259 13.94 -0.78 21.01
CA GLY A 259 14.33 0.35 20.18
C GLY A 259 13.40 0.49 18.99
N SER A 260 13.37 1.67 18.39
CA SER A 260 12.62 1.94 17.15
C SER A 260 13.59 2.23 16.02
N PHE A 261 13.23 1.84 14.81
CA PHE A 261 13.93 2.24 13.59
C PHE A 261 12.88 2.66 12.56
N SER A 262 13.10 3.80 11.89
CA SER A 262 12.07 4.41 11.03
C SER A 262 12.45 4.59 9.57
N SER A 263 13.70 4.26 9.16
CA SER A 263 14.05 4.37 7.74
C SER A 263 13.27 3.38 6.88
N TRP A 264 12.57 3.93 5.88
CA TRP A 264 11.67 3.21 4.96
C TRP A 264 10.58 2.38 5.64
N GLY A 265 10.15 2.78 6.84
CA GLY A 265 9.08 2.18 7.62
C GLY A 265 9.42 2.14 9.11
N SER A 266 8.40 2.26 9.98
CA SER A 266 8.59 2.21 11.44
C SER A 266 8.34 0.81 11.97
N PHE A 267 9.28 0.29 12.75
CA PHE A 267 9.16 -1.00 13.43
C PHE A 267 9.92 -1.01 14.76
N GLU A 268 9.48 -1.87 15.67
CA GLU A 268 10.06 -1.98 17.01
C GLU A 268 10.94 -3.23 17.13
N ILE A 269 12.12 -3.04 17.72
CA ILE A 269 13.17 -4.04 17.83
C ILE A 269 13.36 -4.40 19.30
N LEU A 270 13.38 -5.69 19.60
CA LEU A 270 13.80 -6.23 20.90
C LEU A 270 15.15 -6.92 20.75
N TYR A 271 16.11 -6.55 21.59
CA TYR A 271 17.46 -7.11 21.57
C TYR A 271 18.09 -7.11 22.96
N SER A 272 19.16 -7.89 23.10
CA SER A 272 19.96 -7.99 24.33
C SER A 272 21.24 -7.16 24.21
N LEU A 273 21.56 -6.37 25.23
CA LEU A 273 22.81 -5.58 25.29
C LEU A 273 24.06 -6.47 25.26
N ASN A 274 23.98 -7.66 25.87
CA ASN A 274 25.08 -8.63 25.88
C ASN A 274 25.00 -9.64 24.72
N GLY A 275 24.19 -9.35 23.72
CA GLY A 275 23.93 -10.23 22.58
C GLY A 275 22.91 -11.32 22.87
N GLY A 276 22.23 -11.77 21.83
CA GLY A 276 21.17 -12.76 21.94
C GLY A 276 20.36 -12.91 20.65
N LYS A 277 19.09 -13.28 20.78
CA LYS A 277 18.14 -13.24 19.68
C LYS A 277 17.72 -11.79 19.41
N ILE A 278 17.46 -11.45 18.15
CA ILE A 278 16.84 -10.18 17.76
C ILE A 278 15.43 -10.44 17.25
N PHE A 279 14.47 -9.65 17.71
CA PHE A 279 13.10 -9.66 17.22
C PHE A 279 12.75 -8.30 16.62
N ILE A 280 12.03 -8.31 15.51
CA ILE A 280 11.43 -7.10 14.91
C ILE A 280 9.93 -7.34 14.82
N ASP A 281 9.14 -6.47 15.42
CA ASP A 281 7.68 -6.61 15.57
C ASP A 281 7.25 -8.01 16.03
N GLY A 282 7.95 -8.57 17.03
CA GLY A 282 7.70 -9.90 17.58
C GLY A 282 8.09 -11.07 16.68
N LYS A 283 8.70 -10.82 15.52
CA LYS A 283 9.23 -11.85 14.62
C LYS A 283 10.70 -12.09 14.92
N ASP A 284 11.04 -13.35 15.19
CA ASP A 284 12.43 -13.80 15.30
C ASP A 284 13.11 -13.66 13.93
N LEU A 285 14.20 -12.88 13.89
CA LEU A 285 14.94 -12.63 12.65
C LEU A 285 16.23 -13.42 12.53
N ASN A 286 16.65 -14.19 13.54
CA ASN A 286 17.97 -14.80 13.62
C ASN A 286 18.20 -15.79 12.46
N PRO A 287 18.95 -15.40 11.40
CA PRO A 287 19.08 -16.24 10.21
C PRO A 287 19.99 -17.46 10.42
N ASP A 288 20.72 -17.50 11.53
CA ASP A 288 21.77 -18.46 11.87
C ASP A 288 21.94 -18.50 13.41
N THR A 289 23.06 -19.01 13.93
CA THR A 289 23.31 -19.15 15.36
C THR A 289 23.53 -17.82 16.08
N SER A 290 22.67 -17.52 17.07
CA SER A 290 22.88 -16.51 18.11
C SER A 290 24.18 -16.77 18.91
N PRO A 291 24.74 -15.78 19.64
CA PRO A 291 24.21 -14.43 19.91
C PRO A 291 24.49 -13.43 18.79
N TYR A 292 23.50 -12.59 18.51
CA TYR A 292 23.61 -11.41 17.67
C TYR A 292 23.74 -10.15 18.52
N HIS A 293 24.57 -9.22 18.06
CA HIS A 293 24.73 -7.88 18.63
C HIS A 293 24.25 -6.86 17.61
N LEU A 294 23.33 -6.00 18.04
CA LEU A 294 22.89 -4.85 17.27
C LEU A 294 24.02 -3.84 17.17
N LEU A 295 24.24 -3.24 15.99
CA LEU A 295 25.29 -2.24 15.81
C LEU A 295 24.83 -0.84 16.19
N THR A 296 23.72 -0.39 15.60
CA THR A 296 23.14 0.94 15.85
C THR A 296 21.65 0.91 15.55
N LEU A 297 20.92 1.82 16.19
CA LEU A 297 19.51 2.12 15.92
C LEU A 297 19.33 3.45 15.18
N SER A 298 20.42 4.16 14.87
CA SER A 298 20.35 5.42 14.14
C SER A 298 19.93 5.18 12.68
N ASP A 299 18.84 5.83 12.29
CA ASP A 299 18.36 5.89 10.90
C ASP A 299 18.85 7.13 10.15
N THR A 300 19.74 7.92 10.76
CA THR A 300 20.36 9.11 10.15
C THR A 300 21.35 8.74 9.05
N TYR A 301 22.19 7.72 9.27
CA TYR A 301 23.26 7.30 8.34
C TYR A 301 23.03 5.92 7.75
N SER A 302 22.04 5.17 8.26
CA SER A 302 21.71 3.84 7.81
C SER A 302 20.27 3.75 7.34
N GLU A 303 20.10 3.11 6.19
CA GLU A 303 18.80 2.74 5.64
C GLU A 303 18.33 1.37 6.13
N HIS A 304 19.20 0.66 6.85
CA HIS A 304 18.96 -0.69 7.31
C HIS A 304 19.38 -0.85 8.77
N VAL A 305 18.69 -1.72 9.50
CA VAL A 305 19.18 -2.16 10.80
C VAL A 305 20.28 -3.18 10.60
N PHE A 306 21.45 -2.95 11.20
CA PHE A 306 22.58 -3.88 11.15
C PHE A 306 22.81 -4.59 12.48
N PHE A 307 23.15 -5.87 12.38
CA PHE A 307 23.51 -6.71 13.52
C PHE A 307 24.54 -7.76 13.11
N THR A 308 25.31 -8.24 14.07
CA THR A 308 26.45 -9.11 13.82
C THR A 308 26.45 -10.32 14.74
N ASN A 309 27.04 -11.43 14.30
CA ASN A 309 27.42 -12.55 15.15
C ASN A 309 28.83 -13.02 14.78
N LYS A 310 29.27 -14.17 15.31
CA LYS A 310 30.57 -14.77 14.95
C LYS A 310 30.70 -15.14 13.46
N ASN A 311 29.59 -15.35 12.76
CA ASN A 311 29.53 -15.83 11.38
C ASN A 311 29.38 -14.70 10.35
N GLY A 312 29.30 -13.43 10.77
CA GLY A 312 29.27 -12.30 9.85
C GLY A 312 28.42 -11.11 10.27
N VAL A 313 28.15 -10.25 9.28
CA VAL A 313 27.31 -9.05 9.40
C VAL A 313 26.01 -9.27 8.64
N TYR A 314 24.90 -8.85 9.22
CA TYR A 314 23.56 -9.00 8.70
C TYR A 314 22.84 -7.66 8.73
N PHE A 315 21.83 -7.54 7.88
CA PHE A 315 20.93 -6.40 7.85
C PHE A 315 19.48 -6.85 7.72
N TYR A 316 18.55 -6.03 8.20
CA TYR A 316 17.13 -6.24 7.97
C TYR A 316 16.69 -5.65 6.63
N ASP A 317 16.16 -6.50 5.76
CA ASP A 317 15.48 -6.09 4.53
C ASP A 317 14.01 -5.82 4.87
N ASN A 318 13.66 -4.54 4.99
CA ASN A 318 12.32 -4.12 5.41
C ASN A 318 11.24 -4.36 4.34
N GLU A 319 11.62 -4.45 3.05
CA GLU A 319 10.67 -4.80 1.98
C GLU A 319 10.27 -6.28 2.07
N ASN A 320 11.25 -7.16 2.26
CA ASN A 320 11.03 -8.61 2.30
C ASN A 320 10.82 -9.15 3.72
N LYS A 321 10.82 -8.27 4.73
CA LYS A 321 10.62 -8.58 6.16
C LYS A 321 11.50 -9.74 6.66
N LYS A 322 12.78 -9.73 6.31
CA LYS A 322 13.75 -10.78 6.67
C LYS A 322 15.17 -10.28 6.86
N ALA A 323 15.95 -11.00 7.65
CA ALA A 323 17.39 -10.80 7.75
C ALA A 323 18.10 -11.26 6.46
N ARG A 324 19.12 -10.51 6.04
CA ARG A 324 20.04 -10.88 4.96
C ARG A 324 21.49 -10.73 5.41
N LYS A 325 22.35 -11.62 4.93
CA LYS A 325 23.79 -11.55 5.20
C LYS A 325 24.44 -10.48 4.31
N ALA A 326 25.11 -9.52 4.92
CA ALA A 326 25.88 -8.48 4.23
C ALA A 326 27.34 -8.90 4.00
N SER A 327 27.93 -9.61 4.97
CA SER A 327 29.31 -10.07 4.94
C SER A 327 29.44 -11.42 5.65
N SER A 328 30.32 -12.29 5.14
CA SER A 328 30.70 -13.56 5.77
C SER A 328 31.67 -13.39 6.94
N GLU A 329 32.29 -12.23 7.07
CA GLU A 329 33.20 -11.89 8.16
C GLU A 329 32.60 -10.77 9.01
N ASN A 330 32.72 -10.89 10.33
CA ASN A 330 32.33 -9.83 11.24
C ASN A 330 33.44 -8.77 11.32
N VAL A 331 33.43 -7.84 10.37
CA VAL A 331 34.40 -6.74 10.30
C VAL A 331 34.29 -5.77 11.50
N PHE A 332 33.16 -5.79 12.22
CA PHE A 332 32.94 -4.96 13.41
C PHE A 332 33.46 -5.59 14.70
N LYS A 333 34.13 -6.75 14.63
CA LYS A 333 34.72 -7.37 15.81
C LYS A 333 35.71 -6.39 16.48
N ASN A 334 35.50 -6.13 17.77
CA ASN A 334 36.26 -5.17 18.59
C ASN A 334 36.06 -3.68 18.23
N TYR A 335 35.16 -3.35 17.31
CA TYR A 335 34.77 -1.96 17.06
C TYR A 335 33.69 -1.53 18.05
N LYS A 336 33.74 -0.27 18.48
CA LYS A 336 32.69 0.38 19.26
C LYS A 336 32.17 1.58 18.49
N GLU A 337 30.87 1.83 18.60
CA GLU A 337 30.28 3.07 18.07
C GLU A 337 30.85 4.26 18.88
N ILE A 338 31.48 5.20 18.18
CA ILE A 338 32.09 6.41 18.78
C ILE A 338 31.29 7.68 18.46
N GLU A 339 30.57 7.65 17.35
CA GLU A 339 29.52 8.58 16.94
C GLU A 339 28.46 7.75 16.21
N GLU A 340 27.22 8.22 16.11
CA GLU A 340 26.15 7.48 15.42
C GLU A 340 26.58 7.07 14.00
N GLY A 341 26.60 5.75 13.72
CA GLY A 341 27.03 5.23 12.42
C GLY A 341 28.54 5.23 12.16
N TYR A 342 29.37 5.63 13.12
CA TYR A 342 30.84 5.61 13.07
C TYR A 342 31.40 4.71 14.16
N PHE A 343 32.26 3.77 13.76
CA PHE A 343 32.77 2.72 14.63
C PHE A 343 34.29 2.71 14.60
N SER A 344 34.92 2.63 15.78
CA SER A 344 36.37 2.52 15.88
C SER A 344 36.82 1.40 16.83
N ASN A 345 37.92 0.75 16.48
CA ASN A 345 38.68 -0.16 17.33
C ASN A 345 39.89 0.53 17.98
N GLY A 346 39.97 1.86 17.88
CA GLY A 346 41.10 2.69 18.29
C GLY A 346 42.01 3.09 17.13
N GLU A 347 42.29 2.18 16.19
CA GLU A 347 43.18 2.45 15.05
C GLU A 347 42.38 2.81 13.79
N ASP A 348 41.45 1.96 13.40
CA ASP A 348 40.67 2.12 12.18
C ASP A 348 39.32 2.77 12.47
N LEU A 349 38.74 3.32 11.41
CA LEU A 349 37.40 3.89 11.41
C LEU A 349 36.56 3.22 10.33
N LEU A 350 35.49 2.55 10.76
CA LEU A 350 34.40 2.12 9.91
C LEU A 350 33.25 3.11 10.01
N PHE A 351 32.53 3.32 8.91
CA PHE A 351 31.37 4.17 8.92
C PHE A 351 30.31 3.73 7.91
N PHE A 352 29.07 4.14 8.15
CA PHE A 352 27.99 3.95 7.20
C PHE A 352 27.90 5.10 6.20
N LEU A 353 27.62 4.73 4.95
CA LEU A 353 27.32 5.68 3.89
C LEU A 353 26.15 5.17 3.07
N SER A 354 25.07 5.94 3.04
CA SER A 354 23.82 5.49 2.43
C SER A 354 23.55 6.18 1.08
N ASP A 355 22.73 5.53 0.25
CA ASP A 355 22.49 5.90 -1.15
C ASP A 355 21.11 5.44 -1.60
N GLU A 356 20.42 6.30 -2.36
CA GLU A 356 19.06 6.08 -2.84
C GLU A 356 19.03 6.09 -4.38
N LYS A 357 18.39 5.09 -4.96
CA LYS A 357 18.15 5.03 -6.41
C LYS A 357 16.70 5.39 -6.72
N TRP A 358 16.49 6.56 -7.28
CA TRP A 358 15.18 7.03 -7.74
C TRP A 358 14.93 6.71 -9.21
N GLY A 359 13.67 6.43 -9.52
CA GLY A 359 13.18 6.25 -10.88
C GLY A 359 13.11 7.57 -11.65
N ARG A 360 13.04 7.47 -12.98
CA ARG A 360 12.98 8.63 -13.89
C ARG A 360 11.53 9.07 -14.13
N ARG A 361 11.30 10.19 -14.85
CA ARG A 361 9.97 10.77 -15.14
C ARG A 361 8.86 9.78 -15.55
N ARG A 362 9.16 8.73 -16.33
CA ARG A 362 8.16 7.73 -16.79
C ARG A 362 7.89 6.62 -15.78
N ASN A 363 8.75 6.44 -14.79
CA ASN A 363 8.57 5.50 -13.69
C ASN A 363 9.16 6.11 -12.41
N PRO A 364 8.52 7.17 -11.86
CA PRO A 364 9.02 7.89 -10.70
C PRO A 364 8.94 7.04 -9.42
N GLY A 365 9.54 7.54 -8.34
CA GLY A 365 9.55 6.88 -7.03
C GLY A 365 10.86 6.15 -6.73
N LEU A 366 11.10 5.89 -5.45
CA LEU A 366 12.27 5.17 -5.00
C LEU A 366 12.25 3.74 -5.54
N LYS A 367 13.39 3.26 -6.03
CA LYS A 367 13.56 1.90 -6.58
C LYS A 367 14.41 1.01 -5.70
N SER A 368 15.37 1.59 -5.00
CA SER A 368 16.17 0.87 -4.01
C SER A 368 16.89 1.84 -3.09
N TYR A 369 17.14 1.43 -1.87
CA TYR A 369 18.02 2.11 -0.93
C TYR A 369 19.17 1.17 -0.55
N THR A 370 20.34 1.74 -0.26
CA THR A 370 21.57 1.03 0.00
C THR A 370 22.29 1.66 1.18
N THR A 371 22.81 0.85 2.10
CA THR A 371 23.80 1.28 3.10
C THR A 371 25.11 0.58 2.82
N LYS A 372 26.17 1.36 2.64
CA LYS A 372 27.54 0.91 2.41
C LYS A 372 28.26 0.91 3.75
N VAL A 373 29.04 -0.13 4.01
CA VAL A 373 30.01 -0.13 5.11
C VAL A 373 31.36 0.21 4.52
N CYS A 374 31.91 1.34 4.97
CA CYS A 374 33.13 1.92 4.46
C CYS A 374 34.23 1.87 5.52
N MET A 375 35.48 1.72 5.08
CA MET A 375 36.67 1.85 5.90
C MET A 375 37.47 3.06 5.45
N LEU A 376 37.73 3.99 6.38
CA LEU A 376 38.53 5.17 6.09
C LEU A 376 39.96 4.78 5.71
N GLN A 377 40.50 5.36 4.65
CA GLN A 377 41.88 5.18 4.24
C GLN A 377 42.70 6.38 4.71
N THR A 378 43.54 6.17 5.72
CA THR A 378 44.42 7.20 6.26
C THR A 378 45.80 6.65 6.59
N GLN A 379 46.83 7.45 6.36
CA GLN A 379 48.20 7.15 6.76
C GLN A 379 48.50 7.65 8.19
N ALA A 380 47.59 8.42 8.79
CA ALA A 380 47.73 8.93 10.14
C ALA A 380 47.77 7.76 11.15
N LYS A 381 48.73 7.82 12.07
CA LYS A 381 48.94 6.83 13.13
C LYS A 381 48.43 7.34 14.48
N GLY A 382 48.26 6.42 15.42
CA GLY A 382 47.73 6.70 16.75
C GLY A 382 46.22 6.49 16.84
N THR A 383 45.66 6.85 17.99
CA THR A 383 44.25 6.62 18.30
C THR A 383 43.35 7.80 17.96
N TRP A 384 42.09 7.50 17.69
CA TRP A 384 41.04 8.50 17.48
C TRP A 384 40.68 9.22 18.78
N HIS A 385 40.63 10.55 18.74
CA HIS A 385 40.19 11.39 19.86
C HIS A 385 39.20 12.43 19.37
N LYS A 386 38.11 12.65 20.12
CA LYS A 386 37.15 13.71 19.84
C LYS A 386 37.72 15.07 20.28
N TRP A 387 37.54 16.09 19.45
CA TRP A 387 37.91 17.47 19.78
C TRP A 387 36.69 18.21 20.31
N GLU A 388 36.55 18.25 21.64
CA GLU A 388 35.38 18.80 22.35
C GLU A 388 35.21 20.33 22.17
N GLU A 389 36.27 21.05 21.83
CA GLU A 389 36.22 22.51 21.64
C GLU A 389 35.49 22.92 20.34
N ALA A 390 35.19 21.96 19.46
CA ALA A 390 34.41 22.16 18.24
C ALA A 390 32.92 22.44 18.47
N GLY A 391 32.47 22.45 19.73
CA GLY A 391 31.06 22.59 20.07
C GLY A 391 30.25 21.37 19.64
N ASN A 392 29.23 21.57 18.79
CA ASN A 392 28.35 20.51 18.34
C ASN A 392 28.85 19.75 17.09
N LEU A 393 29.98 20.15 16.51
CA LEU A 393 30.56 19.43 15.37
C LEU A 393 31.33 18.19 15.87
N PRO A 394 31.06 16.99 15.35
CA PRO A 394 31.85 15.78 15.61
C PRO A 394 33.21 15.84 14.88
N ILE A 395 34.12 16.64 15.43
CA ILE A 395 35.49 16.73 14.95
C ILE A 395 36.35 15.70 15.69
N TRP A 396 37.07 14.91 14.91
CA TRP A 396 37.90 13.82 15.40
C TRP A 396 39.32 13.93 14.88
N GLN A 397 40.27 13.65 15.75
CA GLN A 397 41.70 13.71 15.46
C GLN A 397 42.31 12.31 15.47
N LYS A 398 43.16 12.04 14.48
CA LYS A 398 44.06 10.88 14.45
C LYS A 398 45.47 11.38 14.15
N GLY A 399 46.37 11.28 15.13
CA GLY A 399 47.71 11.86 15.03
C GLY A 399 47.64 13.36 14.73
N ASN A 400 48.25 13.80 13.62
CA ASN A 400 48.23 15.20 13.20
C ASN A 400 47.09 15.55 12.24
N GLU A 401 46.22 14.60 11.89
CA GLU A 401 45.12 14.83 10.96
C GLU A 401 43.79 14.98 11.69
N TRP A 402 42.96 15.90 11.17
CA TRP A 402 41.65 16.21 11.73
C TRP A 402 40.58 15.88 10.71
N TYR A 403 39.46 15.38 11.20
CA TYR A 403 38.36 14.85 10.43
C TYR A 403 37.05 15.38 10.96
N PHE A 404 36.18 15.79 10.06
CA PHE A 404 34.78 16.01 10.32
C PHE A 404 34.03 14.74 9.93
N LEU A 405 33.40 14.09 10.91
CA LEU A 405 32.48 12.97 10.68
C LEU A 405 31.10 13.57 10.41
N ASP A 406 30.52 13.37 9.24
CA ASP A 406 29.23 14.03 8.96
C ASP A 406 28.15 13.61 9.97
N TYR A 407 27.42 14.59 10.50
CA TYR A 407 26.31 14.33 11.41
C TYR A 407 24.92 14.54 10.79
N ASN A 408 24.81 14.99 9.53
CA ASN A 408 23.51 15.30 8.92
C ASN A 408 22.94 14.19 8.03
N GLY A 409 23.75 13.21 7.64
CA GLY A 409 23.33 12.09 6.82
C GLY A 409 22.92 12.51 5.40
N ILE A 410 22.21 11.63 4.69
CA ILE A 410 21.89 11.78 3.25
C ILE A 410 20.98 13.00 2.97
N ARG A 411 20.18 13.42 3.95
CA ARG A 411 19.00 14.28 3.72
C ARG A 411 19.33 15.77 3.57
N GLN A 412 20.59 16.18 3.71
CA GLN A 412 20.98 17.60 3.70
C GLN A 412 22.07 17.96 2.67
N GLY A 413 22.24 17.17 1.61
CA GLY A 413 23.10 17.53 0.47
C GLY A 413 24.60 17.29 0.66
N ILE A 414 25.03 16.89 1.86
CA ILE A 414 26.38 16.36 2.13
C ILE A 414 26.44 14.93 1.60
N LYS A 415 27.38 14.66 0.69
CA LYS A 415 27.44 13.40 -0.07
C LYS A 415 28.41 12.37 0.49
N GLU A 416 29.40 12.83 1.26
CA GLU A 416 30.46 11.98 1.79
C GLU A 416 30.32 11.86 3.31
N GLY A 417 30.67 10.70 3.86
CA GLY A 417 30.52 10.46 5.30
C GLY A 417 31.68 11.03 6.14
N VAL A 418 32.85 11.29 5.54
CA VAL A 418 34.04 11.76 6.26
C VAL A 418 34.77 12.80 5.42
N TYR A 419 35.09 13.93 6.03
CA TYR A 419 35.89 14.99 5.43
C TYR A 419 37.17 15.21 6.24
N ARG A 420 38.31 15.32 5.57
CA ARG A 420 39.56 15.74 6.17
C ARG A 420 39.63 17.26 6.21
N ILE A 421 40.07 17.80 7.34
CA ILE A 421 40.30 19.24 7.53
C ILE A 421 41.69 19.57 7.03
N THR A 422 41.78 20.38 5.98
CA THR A 422 43.04 20.69 5.29
C THR A 422 43.77 21.89 5.89
N ASN A 423 43.03 22.84 6.45
CA ASN A 423 43.56 24.06 7.05
C ASN A 423 42.96 24.27 8.45
N LYS A 424 43.69 23.82 9.47
CA LYS A 424 43.25 23.88 10.88
C LYS A 424 43.13 25.29 11.41
N GLU A 425 44.06 26.17 11.05
CA GLU A 425 44.06 27.57 11.49
C GLU A 425 42.81 28.29 11.00
N THR A 426 42.47 28.09 9.72
CA THR A 426 41.24 28.66 9.11
C THR A 426 39.98 28.07 9.74
N PHE A 427 39.99 26.76 10.02
CA PHE A 427 38.87 26.10 10.68
C PHE A 427 38.66 26.60 12.12
N ASN A 428 39.73 26.73 12.90
CA ASN A 428 39.68 27.21 14.28
C ASN A 428 39.25 28.68 14.36
N ALA A 429 39.87 29.56 13.58
CA ALA A 429 39.51 30.98 13.52
C ALA A 429 38.03 31.19 13.16
N ARG A 430 37.47 30.29 12.35
CA ARG A 430 36.05 30.31 11.99
C ARG A 430 35.16 29.80 13.10
N THR A 431 35.57 28.74 13.79
CA THR A 431 34.84 28.17 14.93
C THR A 431 34.73 29.17 16.07
N GLU A 432 35.82 29.87 16.38
CA GLU A 432 35.85 30.96 17.37
C GLU A 432 34.90 32.11 17.00
N LYS A 433 34.78 32.43 15.72
CA LYS A 433 33.96 33.55 15.24
C LYS A 433 32.47 33.21 15.10
N GLU A 434 32.14 31.99 14.68
CA GLU A 434 30.80 31.63 14.19
C GLU A 434 29.94 30.86 15.20
N GLY A 435 30.50 30.35 16.30
CA GLY A 435 29.76 29.62 17.32
C GLY A 435 29.07 28.35 16.79
N PHE A 436 27.74 28.27 16.89
CA PHE A 436 26.96 27.08 16.54
C PHE A 436 26.94 26.77 15.04
N PHE A 437 27.09 25.49 14.65
CA PHE A 437 27.14 25.07 13.25
C PHE A 437 25.84 24.44 12.75
N TYR A 438 25.33 24.99 11.65
CA TYR A 438 24.23 24.45 10.86
C TYR A 438 24.77 23.84 9.56
N SER A 439 24.02 22.96 8.91
CA SER A 439 24.43 22.27 7.66
C SER A 439 24.87 23.20 6.54
N SER A 440 24.24 24.36 6.38
CA SER A 440 24.65 25.38 5.39
C SER A 440 26.08 25.90 5.60
N LYS A 441 26.57 25.94 6.84
CA LYS A 441 27.95 26.32 7.14
C LYS A 441 28.94 25.21 6.79
N VAL A 442 28.57 23.96 7.03
CA VAL A 442 29.37 22.78 6.63
C VAL A 442 29.52 22.74 5.11
N GLU A 443 28.43 22.95 4.37
CA GLU A 443 28.46 23.02 2.90
C GLU A 443 29.41 24.13 2.41
N LYS A 444 29.40 25.29 3.07
CA LYS A 444 30.33 26.39 2.75
C LYS A 444 31.79 26.01 3.02
N MET A 445 32.09 25.32 4.13
CA MET A 445 33.44 24.82 4.42
C MET A 445 33.92 23.78 3.41
N ILE A 446 33.01 22.96 2.88
CA ILE A 446 33.30 22.02 1.79
C ILE A 446 33.61 22.79 0.49
N ASN A 447 32.75 23.75 0.12
CA ASN A 447 32.93 24.55 -1.09
C ASN A 447 34.21 25.39 -1.09
N GLU A 448 34.65 25.86 0.08
CA GLU A 448 35.89 26.61 0.26
C GLU A 448 37.14 25.72 0.40
N GLY A 449 36.98 24.39 0.39
CA GLY A 449 38.09 23.42 0.47
C GLY A 449 38.70 23.25 1.85
N ILE A 450 38.07 23.79 2.91
CA ILE A 450 38.46 23.54 4.30
C ILE A 450 38.17 22.08 4.65
N PHE A 451 37.01 21.58 4.24
CA PHE A 451 36.61 20.17 4.35
C PHE A 451 36.72 19.49 3.00
N VAL A 452 37.66 18.56 2.87
CA VAL A 452 37.88 17.79 1.65
C VAL A 452 37.47 16.34 1.88
N PRO A 453 36.66 15.72 1.00
CA PRO A 453 36.32 14.30 1.12
C PRO A 453 37.52 13.42 1.43
N ALA A 454 37.42 12.62 2.47
CA ALA A 454 38.46 11.66 2.80
C ALA A 454 38.35 10.42 1.89
N ASN A 455 39.49 9.79 1.59
CA ASN A 455 39.48 8.53 0.85
C ASN A 455 38.98 7.40 1.73
N TYR A 456 38.19 6.49 1.16
CA TYR A 456 37.70 5.30 1.85
C TYR A 456 37.55 4.13 0.89
N GLN A 457 37.53 2.92 1.45
CA GLN A 457 37.21 1.69 0.76
C GLN A 457 35.83 1.22 1.16
N VAL A 458 34.98 0.86 0.19
CA VAL A 458 33.71 0.19 0.49
C VAL A 458 34.00 -1.30 0.72
N LEU A 459 33.72 -1.81 1.92
CA LEU A 459 33.91 -3.22 2.27
C LEU A 459 32.76 -4.07 1.72
N PHE A 460 31.52 -3.65 1.93
CA PHE A 460 30.32 -4.30 1.40
C PHE A 460 29.11 -3.36 1.40
N LYS A 461 27.99 -3.83 0.83
CA LYS A 461 26.75 -3.05 0.68
C LYS A 461 25.54 -3.88 1.12
N ALA A 462 24.70 -3.32 1.97
CA ALA A 462 23.32 -3.78 2.18
C ALA A 462 22.42 -3.04 1.20
N LYS A 463 21.62 -3.76 0.42
CA LYS A 463 20.72 -3.17 -0.57
C LYS A 463 19.36 -3.83 -0.51
N THR A 464 18.32 -3.00 -0.44
CA THR A 464 16.92 -3.43 -0.56
C THR A 464 16.33 -2.87 -1.85
N GLN A 465 15.67 -3.73 -2.63
CA GLN A 465 14.95 -3.33 -3.85
C GLN A 465 13.46 -3.27 -3.54
N LEU A 466 12.81 -2.21 -3.98
CA LEU A 466 11.36 -2.03 -3.82
C LEU A 466 10.61 -2.68 -4.98
N ALA A 467 9.50 -3.37 -4.68
CA ALA A 467 8.67 -4.00 -5.70
C ALA A 467 7.92 -2.96 -6.55
N ASP A 468 7.92 -3.13 -7.88
CA ASP A 468 7.17 -2.26 -8.80
C ASP A 468 5.71 -2.72 -8.91
N LYS A 469 4.87 -2.26 -7.98
CA LYS A 469 3.43 -2.63 -7.90
C LYS A 469 2.62 -2.20 -9.13
N PHE A 470 3.05 -1.17 -9.87
CA PHE A 470 2.31 -0.70 -11.04
C PHE A 470 2.30 -1.73 -12.17
N SER A 471 3.38 -2.51 -12.30
CA SER A 471 3.51 -3.54 -13.33
C SER A 471 2.60 -4.76 -13.08
N SER A 472 2.40 -5.15 -11.82
CA SER A 472 1.55 -6.30 -11.48
C SER A 472 0.08 -6.04 -11.77
N ASP A 473 -0.42 -4.85 -11.44
CA ASP A 473 -1.84 -4.53 -11.59
C ASP A 473 -2.23 -4.41 -13.08
N LEU A 474 -1.34 -3.85 -13.90
CA LEU A 474 -1.50 -3.79 -15.36
C LEU A 474 -1.55 -5.18 -16.00
N LEU A 475 -0.71 -6.11 -15.54
CA LEU A 475 -0.73 -7.50 -16.01
C LEU A 475 -2.07 -8.18 -15.69
N TRP A 476 -2.62 -7.96 -14.50
CA TRP A 476 -3.93 -8.48 -14.12
C TRP A 476 -5.05 -7.90 -14.99
N ILE A 477 -5.03 -6.60 -15.29
CA ILE A 477 -5.99 -5.96 -16.21
C ILE A 477 -5.89 -6.58 -17.61
N LEU A 478 -4.69 -6.75 -18.15
CA LEU A 478 -4.48 -7.39 -19.45
C LEU A 478 -4.98 -8.84 -19.48
N LEU A 479 -4.75 -9.60 -18.40
CA LEU A 479 -5.21 -10.97 -18.27
C LEU A 479 -6.73 -11.05 -18.23
N ILE A 480 -7.40 -10.13 -17.52
CA ILE A 480 -8.87 -10.02 -17.52
C ILE A 480 -9.40 -9.74 -18.94
N VAL A 481 -8.78 -8.82 -19.68
CA VAL A 481 -9.17 -8.52 -21.07
C VAL A 481 -9.03 -9.75 -21.97
N VAL A 482 -7.94 -10.51 -21.84
CA VAL A 482 -7.73 -11.77 -22.58
C VAL A 482 -8.80 -12.81 -22.22
N VAL A 483 -9.11 -12.99 -20.93
CA VAL A 483 -10.13 -13.92 -20.46
C VAL A 483 -11.53 -13.55 -20.98
N ILE A 484 -11.87 -12.25 -21.00
CA ILE A 484 -13.13 -11.76 -21.58
C ILE A 484 -13.16 -12.07 -23.09
N GLY A 485 -12.06 -11.83 -23.81
CA GLY A 485 -11.94 -12.15 -25.23
C GLY A 485 -12.16 -13.64 -25.52
N LEU A 486 -11.48 -14.51 -24.76
CA LEU A 486 -11.62 -15.97 -24.87
C LEU A 486 -13.03 -16.44 -24.50
N SER A 487 -13.62 -15.91 -23.44
CA SER A 487 -14.99 -16.24 -23.02
C SER A 487 -16.00 -15.86 -24.09
N THR A 488 -15.84 -14.68 -24.69
CA THR A 488 -16.66 -14.23 -25.83
C THR A 488 -16.49 -15.18 -27.01
N TYR A 489 -15.27 -15.61 -27.34
CA TYR A 489 -15.00 -16.60 -28.38
C TYR A 489 -15.66 -17.96 -28.11
N PHE A 490 -15.60 -18.47 -26.88
CA PHE A 490 -16.25 -19.73 -26.52
C PHE A 490 -17.78 -19.64 -26.58
N LEU A 491 -18.36 -18.53 -26.12
CA LEU A 491 -19.79 -18.26 -26.26
C LEU A 491 -20.21 -18.24 -27.73
N LEU A 492 -19.44 -17.55 -28.59
CA LEU A 492 -19.66 -17.53 -30.03
C LEU A 492 -19.67 -18.94 -30.65
N LYS A 493 -18.75 -19.80 -30.22
CA LYS A 493 -18.65 -21.18 -30.71
C LYS A 493 -19.80 -22.07 -30.23
N LYS A 494 -20.26 -21.88 -29.00
CA LYS A 494 -21.34 -22.68 -28.39
C LYS A 494 -22.71 -22.42 -29.02
N PHE A 495 -23.02 -21.16 -29.38
CA PHE A 495 -24.35 -20.77 -29.85
C PHE A 495 -24.58 -20.86 -31.37
N ASN A 496 -23.60 -21.37 -32.14
CA ASN A 496 -23.68 -21.65 -33.58
C ASN A 496 -24.44 -20.56 -34.38
N PHE A 497 -23.97 -19.32 -34.26
CA PHE A 497 -24.62 -18.14 -34.83
C PHE A 497 -24.83 -18.30 -36.35
N ASN A 498 -25.97 -17.83 -36.85
CA ASN A 498 -26.21 -17.76 -38.28
C ASN A 498 -25.32 -16.67 -38.89
N THR A 499 -24.40 -17.07 -39.77
CA THR A 499 -23.50 -16.19 -40.53
C THR A 499 -23.92 -15.96 -41.97
N ASP A 500 -25.07 -16.49 -42.39
CA ASP A 500 -25.61 -16.28 -43.72
C ASP A 500 -25.78 -14.78 -43.96
N PRO A 501 -25.49 -14.24 -45.17
CA PRO A 501 -25.52 -12.80 -45.44
C PRO A 501 -26.90 -12.16 -45.25
N PHE A 502 -27.97 -12.96 -45.20
CA PHE A 502 -29.33 -12.51 -45.03
C PHE A 502 -30.17 -13.49 -44.19
N ILE A 503 -31.34 -13.02 -43.77
CA ILE A 503 -32.38 -13.75 -43.08
C ILE A 503 -33.68 -13.50 -43.84
N LEU A 504 -34.39 -14.57 -44.21
CA LEU A 504 -35.70 -14.47 -44.84
C LEU A 504 -36.80 -14.42 -43.78
N GLU A 505 -37.38 -13.23 -43.61
CA GLU A 505 -38.61 -12.97 -42.85
C GLU A 505 -39.83 -13.18 -43.77
N GLU A 506 -41.05 -13.09 -43.27
CA GLU A 506 -42.27 -13.45 -44.03
C GLU A 506 -42.39 -12.72 -45.39
N ASN A 507 -42.18 -11.40 -45.39
CA ASN A 507 -42.30 -10.55 -46.58
C ASN A 507 -41.02 -9.76 -46.92
N THR A 508 -39.92 -9.98 -46.19
CA THR A 508 -38.67 -9.25 -46.40
C THR A 508 -37.44 -10.15 -46.32
N LEU A 509 -36.42 -9.79 -47.10
CA LEU A 509 -35.05 -10.26 -46.94
C LEU A 509 -34.31 -9.22 -46.09
N ARG A 510 -33.84 -9.63 -44.92
CA ARG A 510 -33.08 -8.78 -44.00
C ARG A 510 -31.60 -9.13 -44.05
N ILE A 511 -30.74 -8.13 -44.24
CA ILE A 511 -29.29 -8.35 -44.24
C ILE A 511 -28.83 -8.69 -42.83
N ASN A 512 -28.05 -9.75 -42.70
CA ASN A 512 -27.57 -10.26 -41.42
C ASN A 512 -26.24 -9.56 -41.02
N ASN A 513 -26.30 -8.25 -40.81
CA ASN A 513 -25.18 -7.43 -40.38
C ASN A 513 -25.62 -6.43 -39.30
N PHE A 514 -24.69 -5.63 -38.77
CA PHE A 514 -24.99 -4.65 -37.70
C PHE A 514 -26.19 -3.75 -37.99
N ILE A 515 -26.34 -3.29 -39.24
CA ILE A 515 -27.41 -2.36 -39.66
C ILE A 515 -28.75 -3.09 -39.81
N GLY A 516 -28.74 -4.33 -40.32
CA GLY A 516 -29.96 -5.13 -40.43
C GLY A 516 -30.95 -4.62 -41.48
N LYS A 517 -30.47 -4.01 -42.58
CA LYS A 517 -31.30 -3.40 -43.64
C LYS A 517 -32.29 -4.42 -44.23
N ARG A 518 -33.52 -4.00 -44.49
CA ARG A 518 -34.60 -4.86 -45.03
C ARG A 518 -34.91 -4.53 -46.48
N TYR A 519 -35.18 -5.56 -47.26
CA TYR A 519 -35.59 -5.50 -48.67
C TYR A 519 -36.92 -6.25 -48.81
N PRO A 520 -38.02 -5.60 -49.22
CA PRO A 520 -39.27 -6.30 -49.46
C PRO A 520 -39.11 -7.34 -50.58
N ILE A 521 -39.57 -8.57 -50.37
CA ILE A 521 -39.36 -9.67 -51.33
C ILE A 521 -39.96 -9.33 -52.70
N TYR A 522 -41.12 -8.67 -52.74
CA TYR A 522 -41.77 -8.26 -53.98
C TYR A 522 -40.94 -7.26 -54.80
N ASP A 523 -40.10 -6.45 -54.15
CA ASP A 523 -39.24 -5.46 -54.81
C ASP A 523 -37.93 -6.07 -55.31
N ILE A 524 -37.58 -7.29 -54.91
CA ILE A 524 -36.34 -7.95 -55.35
C ILE A 524 -36.55 -8.50 -56.77
N HIS A 525 -35.74 -8.00 -57.72
CA HIS A 525 -35.66 -8.56 -59.07
C HIS A 525 -34.71 -9.75 -59.12
N ASN A 526 -33.48 -9.55 -58.62
CA ASN A 526 -32.43 -10.57 -58.66
C ASN A 526 -31.42 -10.38 -57.51
N VAL A 527 -30.78 -11.46 -57.06
CA VAL A 527 -29.67 -11.44 -56.10
C VAL A 527 -28.41 -11.96 -56.79
N LEU A 528 -27.39 -11.11 -56.88
CA LEU A 528 -26.11 -11.44 -57.50
C LEU A 528 -25.12 -11.88 -56.43
N PHE A 529 -24.48 -13.02 -56.64
CA PHE A 529 -23.34 -13.50 -55.86
C PHE A 529 -22.07 -13.42 -56.69
N SER A 530 -20.95 -13.05 -56.07
CA SER A 530 -19.60 -13.21 -56.65
C SER A 530 -18.60 -13.63 -55.58
N ILE A 531 -17.41 -14.07 -56.02
CA ILE A 531 -16.30 -14.42 -55.15
C ILE A 531 -15.20 -13.39 -55.41
N GLY A 532 -14.66 -12.79 -54.36
CA GLY A 532 -13.57 -11.83 -54.49
C GLY A 532 -12.46 -12.07 -53.49
N GLU A 533 -11.37 -11.32 -53.64
CA GLU A 533 -10.21 -11.42 -52.76
C GLU A 533 -10.40 -10.69 -51.42
N ARG A 534 -9.77 -11.24 -50.37
CA ARG A 534 -9.69 -10.75 -49.00
C ARG A 534 -8.23 -10.84 -48.53
N GLY A 535 -7.45 -9.79 -48.79
CA GLY A 535 -6.02 -9.76 -48.44
C GLY A 535 -5.17 -10.66 -49.35
N GLN A 536 -3.92 -10.97 -48.96
CA GLN A 536 -2.97 -11.61 -49.87
C GLN A 536 -3.35 -13.04 -50.32
N ASN A 537 -4.02 -13.84 -49.48
CA ASN A 537 -4.34 -15.26 -49.78
C ASN A 537 -5.77 -15.70 -49.39
N GLY A 538 -6.69 -14.78 -49.09
CA GLY A 538 -8.04 -15.12 -48.63
C GLY A 538 -9.10 -14.86 -49.69
N LEU A 539 -10.12 -15.70 -49.79
CA LEU A 539 -11.32 -15.42 -50.59
C LEU A 539 -12.49 -15.00 -49.68
N ILE A 540 -13.44 -14.27 -50.25
CA ILE A 540 -14.68 -13.85 -49.59
C ILE A 540 -15.87 -13.85 -50.54
N GLY A 541 -17.03 -14.29 -50.05
CA GLY A 541 -18.28 -14.20 -50.79
C GLY A 541 -18.82 -12.78 -50.79
N LYS A 542 -19.35 -12.34 -51.92
CA LYS A 542 -20.00 -11.04 -52.11
C LYS A 542 -21.44 -11.25 -52.58
N MET A 543 -22.34 -10.40 -52.11
CA MET A 543 -23.75 -10.41 -52.44
C MET A 543 -24.27 -9.00 -52.74
N LYS A 544 -25.02 -8.83 -53.81
CA LYS A 544 -25.75 -7.60 -54.15
C LYS A 544 -27.21 -7.93 -54.47
N ILE A 545 -28.10 -7.02 -54.10
CA ILE A 545 -29.54 -7.12 -54.36
C ILE A 545 -29.90 -6.10 -55.44
N ILE A 546 -30.55 -6.57 -56.51
CA ILE A 546 -31.11 -5.73 -57.57
C ILE A 546 -32.62 -5.63 -57.33
N SER A 547 -33.10 -4.41 -57.13
CA SER A 547 -34.53 -4.11 -57.04
C SER A 547 -35.18 -4.06 -58.43
N ARG A 548 -36.50 -4.29 -58.51
CA ARG A 548 -37.29 -4.22 -59.76
C ARG A 548 -37.29 -2.84 -60.40
N ASN A 549 -37.04 -1.81 -59.63
CA ASN A 549 -36.83 -0.43 -60.12
C ASN A 549 -35.42 -0.16 -60.66
N GLY A 550 -34.57 -1.19 -60.80
CA GLY A 550 -33.20 -1.08 -61.32
C GLY A 550 -32.15 -0.62 -60.32
N LYS A 551 -32.51 -0.30 -59.07
CA LYS A 551 -31.53 0.09 -58.04
C LYS A 551 -30.77 -1.13 -57.52
N THR A 552 -29.46 -0.96 -57.34
CA THR A 552 -28.58 -2.01 -56.79
C THR A 552 -28.15 -1.66 -55.36
N SER A 553 -28.12 -2.64 -54.46
CA SER A 553 -27.63 -2.45 -53.10
C SER A 553 -26.12 -2.20 -53.04
N SER A 554 -25.65 -1.77 -51.86
CA SER A 554 -24.24 -1.93 -51.49
C SER A 554 -23.84 -3.41 -51.56
N GLU A 555 -22.55 -3.66 -51.73
CA GLU A 555 -22.00 -5.02 -51.67
C GLU A 555 -21.95 -5.53 -50.23
N TYR A 556 -22.55 -6.69 -49.99
CA TYR A 556 -22.54 -7.38 -48.70
C TYR A 556 -21.56 -8.54 -48.74
N ARG A 557 -20.59 -8.54 -47.84
CA ARG A 557 -19.55 -9.57 -47.76
C ARG A 557 -19.93 -10.64 -46.73
N PHE A 558 -19.64 -11.90 -47.03
CA PHE A 558 -19.88 -13.03 -46.14
C PHE A 558 -18.81 -14.11 -46.28
N LEU A 559 -18.68 -14.93 -45.24
CA LEU A 559 -17.76 -16.06 -45.17
C LEU A 559 -18.54 -17.37 -45.21
N SER A 560 -17.88 -18.46 -45.55
CA SER A 560 -18.44 -19.80 -45.45
C SER A 560 -18.68 -20.21 -43.99
N ASN A 561 -17.84 -19.73 -43.06
CA ASN A 561 -17.91 -19.98 -41.62
C ASN A 561 -17.27 -18.83 -40.81
N LEU A 562 -17.83 -18.51 -39.64
CA LEU A 562 -17.37 -17.43 -38.74
C LEU A 562 -15.91 -17.58 -38.28
N PHE A 563 -15.46 -18.82 -38.10
CA PHE A 563 -14.16 -19.13 -37.49
C PHE A 563 -13.02 -19.35 -38.50
N VAL A 564 -13.29 -19.14 -39.79
CA VAL A 564 -12.29 -19.32 -40.84
C VAL A 564 -11.60 -17.99 -41.12
N LEU A 565 -10.27 -17.99 -41.03
CA LEU A 565 -9.44 -16.81 -41.29
C LEU A 565 -9.36 -16.50 -42.81
N SER A 566 -9.37 -17.54 -43.65
CA SER A 566 -9.36 -17.46 -45.12
C SER A 566 -10.17 -18.60 -45.73
N ASP A 567 -11.18 -18.28 -46.55
CA ASP A 567 -11.99 -19.28 -47.23
C ASP A 567 -11.34 -19.79 -48.52
N THR A 568 -11.69 -21.02 -48.91
CA THR A 568 -11.37 -21.58 -50.24
C THR A 568 -12.51 -21.29 -51.22
N GLU A 569 -12.19 -21.27 -52.52
CA GLU A 569 -13.19 -21.04 -53.58
C GLU A 569 -14.30 -22.07 -53.50
N GLU A 570 -13.95 -23.35 -53.36
CA GLU A 570 -14.89 -24.46 -53.22
C GLU A 570 -15.87 -24.27 -52.04
N ALA A 571 -15.38 -23.80 -50.89
CA ALA A 571 -16.20 -23.57 -49.71
C ALA A 571 -17.20 -22.43 -49.92
N ILE A 572 -16.78 -21.33 -50.54
CA ILE A 572 -17.66 -20.18 -50.86
C ILE A 572 -18.66 -20.58 -51.94
N THR A 573 -18.23 -21.26 -53.01
CA THR A 573 -19.12 -21.72 -54.07
C THR A 573 -20.19 -22.68 -53.53
N LYS A 574 -19.80 -23.61 -52.64
CA LYS A 574 -20.76 -24.49 -51.97
C LYS A 574 -21.76 -23.69 -51.15
N LYS A 575 -21.28 -22.71 -50.39
CA LYS A 575 -22.14 -21.83 -49.58
C LYS A 575 -23.11 -21.01 -50.43
N ILE A 576 -22.65 -20.44 -51.54
CA ILE A 576 -23.49 -19.70 -52.48
C ILE A 576 -24.61 -20.59 -53.02
N LYS A 577 -24.32 -21.83 -53.43
CA LYS A 577 -25.34 -22.77 -53.93
C LYS A 577 -26.41 -23.06 -52.89
N GLU A 578 -26.06 -23.15 -51.61
CA GLU A 578 -27.02 -23.31 -50.51
C GLU A 578 -27.92 -22.07 -50.36
N LEU A 579 -27.34 -20.87 -50.38
CA LEU A 579 -28.07 -19.60 -50.29
C LEU A 579 -29.02 -19.40 -51.49
N GLN A 580 -28.58 -19.73 -52.70
CA GLN A 580 -29.41 -19.65 -53.91
C GLN A 580 -30.63 -20.57 -53.82
N LYS A 581 -30.46 -21.79 -53.29
CA LYS A 581 -31.59 -22.70 -53.03
C LYS A 581 -32.58 -22.12 -52.02
N GLU A 582 -32.09 -21.43 -50.99
CA GLU A 582 -32.95 -20.79 -49.99
C GLU A 582 -33.76 -19.62 -50.59
N LEU A 583 -33.13 -18.80 -51.42
CA LEU A 583 -33.80 -17.72 -52.16
C LEU A 583 -34.85 -18.25 -53.14
N ALA A 584 -34.51 -19.31 -53.90
CA ALA A 584 -35.42 -19.92 -54.86
C ALA A 584 -36.71 -20.47 -54.21
N ARG A 585 -36.62 -21.02 -52.98
CA ARG A 585 -37.80 -21.46 -52.21
C ARG A 585 -38.77 -20.33 -51.87
N ARG A 586 -38.34 -19.06 -51.96
CA ARG A 586 -39.16 -17.86 -51.76
C ARG A 586 -39.48 -17.13 -53.08
N GLY A 587 -39.22 -17.76 -54.22
CA GLY A 587 -39.47 -17.18 -55.54
C GLY A 587 -38.50 -16.05 -55.92
N ILE A 588 -37.37 -15.92 -55.24
CA ILE A 588 -36.35 -14.90 -55.54
C ILE A 588 -35.33 -15.51 -56.52
N GLN A 589 -35.14 -14.85 -57.66
CA GLN A 589 -34.10 -15.22 -58.62
C GLN A 589 -32.72 -14.85 -58.08
N SER A 590 -31.73 -15.69 -58.36
CA SER A 590 -30.35 -15.42 -57.98
C SER A 590 -29.37 -15.96 -59.02
N GLN A 591 -28.22 -15.29 -59.15
CA GLN A 591 -27.18 -15.62 -60.12
C GLN A 591 -25.80 -15.55 -59.48
N LEU A 592 -24.94 -16.53 -59.81
CA LEU A 592 -23.52 -16.47 -59.50
C LEU A 592 -22.80 -15.88 -60.71
N LEU A 593 -22.15 -14.73 -60.52
CA LEU A 593 -21.26 -14.14 -61.49
C LEU A 593 -19.95 -14.93 -61.47
N LYS A 594 -19.51 -15.40 -62.64
CA LYS A 594 -18.11 -15.76 -62.84
C LYS A 594 -17.37 -14.44 -63.03
N GLU A 595 -16.61 -14.02 -62.03
CA GLU A 595 -15.58 -13.00 -62.22
C GLU A 595 -14.34 -13.65 -62.82
#